data_AF-A0A8J2LDR2-F1
#
_entry.id   AF-A0A8J2LDR2-F1
#
_cell.length_a   1.000
_cell.length_b   1.000
_cell.length_c   1.000
_cell.angle_alpha   90.00
_cell.angle_beta   90.00
_cell.angle_gamma   90.00
#
_symmetry.space_group_name_H-M   'P 1'
#
loop_
_entity.id
_entity.type
_entity.pdbx_description
1 polymer ?
#
loop_
_entity_poly.entity_id
_entity_poly.type
_entity_poly.pdbx_seq_one_letter_code
_entity_poly.pdbx_strand_id
1 'polypeptide(L)'
;MTSKSFDKRFEEIERKLLHIGKWGILASRIVGYFPYTVSNDKLIWRPFSAATFSTVTLSIGAMFWIYMYSIVVSQIRKKLQFVGTTEHFAQTLISYSFTFISVILTIRILSNGKKFLEFWQSNVSMLTNFSMIQCLDIFTEDADLKKLRRRMAKTLCAIIVLFLSHNLLGSKFGVTANNVGFMFVFLYWTYRIYFNVGLSCWSNYFPQLYGICFRKIRHKLNQIAKEFNSQSDFGSAKNNCGRRHLSECVLPVEIDIPDMSKMLNLSVPLSENPKALIKILTQSEVNTSSDLNEMVNICIDSYYNVCEQIKKYSTVFGMHLAINTWLEIMTILIFSYFSFLWIREQSYVKLVVSTYPIILFSIDLYFTASVAESMKFEAQETQNVLRLLPFKRLSVSTTKKVHALAHKLTLRPPSIDPGNYFTFNRSMLTSILSALVMNLIVLVQFENSEA
;
A
#
# COMPACT_ATOMS: atom_id res chain seq x y z
N MET A 1 16.78 -1.30 29.93
CA MET A 1 15.36 -1.57 29.62
C MET A 1 15.06 -3.01 30.01
N THR A 2 14.03 -3.27 30.81
CA THR A 2 13.73 -4.64 31.26
C THR A 2 12.93 -5.39 30.20
N SER A 3 13.22 -6.68 29.99
CA SER A 3 12.50 -7.57 29.04
C SER A 3 10.97 -7.40 29.13
N LYS A 4 10.44 -7.29 30.35
CA LYS A 4 9.01 -7.10 30.64
C LYS A 4 8.39 -5.84 30.00
N SER A 5 9.15 -4.74 29.90
CA SER A 5 8.65 -3.50 29.29
C SER A 5 8.49 -3.61 27.78
N PHE A 6 9.36 -4.39 27.14
CA PHE A 6 9.29 -4.67 25.70
C PHE A 6 8.10 -5.55 25.38
N ASP A 7 7.92 -6.65 26.13
CA ASP A 7 6.83 -7.60 25.92
C ASP A 7 5.45 -6.93 26.03
N LYS A 8 5.24 -6.09 27.05
CA LYS A 8 3.98 -5.36 27.23
C LYS A 8 3.69 -4.42 26.04
N ARG A 9 4.71 -3.73 25.52
CA ARG A 9 4.55 -2.79 24.40
C ARG A 9 4.34 -3.51 23.08
N PHE A 10 5.01 -4.65 22.90
CA PHE A 10 4.81 -5.54 21.76
C PHE A 10 3.35 -6.00 21.67
N GLU A 11 2.77 -6.48 22.77
CA GLU A 11 1.37 -6.92 22.81
C GLU A 11 0.38 -5.77 22.55
N GLU A 12 0.65 -4.57 23.07
CA GLU A 12 -0.17 -3.39 22.80
C GLU A 12 -0.18 -3.03 21.31
N ILE A 13 0.99 -3.08 20.67
CA ILE A 13 1.16 -2.75 19.25
C ILE A 13 0.51 -3.81 18.37
N GLU A 14 0.66 -5.08 18.70
CA GLU A 14 -0.04 -6.17 18.01
C GLU A 14 -1.56 -5.94 18.06
N ARG A 15 -2.11 -5.64 19.25
CA ARG A 15 -3.55 -5.35 19.40
C ARG A 15 -3.98 -4.16 18.55
N LYS A 16 -3.22 -3.06 18.52
CA LYS A 16 -3.54 -1.88 17.70
C LYS A 16 -3.50 -2.22 16.20
N LEU A 17 -2.50 -2.98 15.74
CA LEU A 17 -2.39 -3.38 14.34
C LEU A 17 -3.54 -4.30 13.92
N LEU A 18 -3.92 -5.25 14.76
CA LEU A 18 -5.10 -6.09 14.53
C LEU A 18 -6.39 -5.26 14.48
N HIS A 19 -6.50 -4.23 15.32
CA HIS A 19 -7.66 -3.34 15.32
C HIS A 19 -7.75 -2.49 14.04
N ILE A 20 -6.62 -1.97 13.55
CA ILE A 20 -6.55 -1.19 12.30
C ILE A 20 -6.82 -2.11 11.10
N GLY A 21 -6.16 -3.26 11.06
CA GLY A 21 -6.29 -4.28 10.02
C GLY A 21 -7.59 -5.09 10.08
N LYS A 22 -8.46 -4.87 11.07
CA LYS A 22 -9.69 -5.66 11.32
C LYS A 22 -10.52 -5.88 10.06
N TRP A 23 -10.70 -4.85 9.24
CA TRP A 23 -11.51 -4.93 8.03
C TRP A 23 -10.87 -5.80 6.94
N GLY A 24 -9.54 -5.76 6.78
CA GLY A 24 -8.84 -6.64 5.84
C GLY A 24 -8.79 -8.08 6.32
N ILE A 25 -8.63 -8.29 7.64
CA ILE A 25 -8.73 -9.62 8.26
C ILE A 25 -10.14 -10.19 8.07
N LEU A 26 -11.17 -9.39 8.32
CA LEU A 26 -12.56 -9.83 8.16
C LEU A 26 -12.85 -10.18 6.69
N ALA A 27 -12.44 -9.33 5.76
CA ALA A 27 -12.62 -9.56 4.33
C ALA A 27 -11.96 -10.87 3.90
N SER A 28 -10.69 -11.08 4.25
CA SER A 28 -9.95 -12.30 3.91
C SER A 28 -10.44 -13.56 4.64
N ARG A 29 -11.08 -13.42 5.82
CA ARG A 29 -11.73 -14.54 6.54
C ARG A 29 -13.03 -15.01 5.90
N ILE A 30 -13.90 -14.09 5.49
CA ILE A 30 -15.18 -14.45 4.87
C ILE A 30 -14.93 -15.26 3.59
N VAL A 31 -13.86 -14.93 2.87
CA VAL A 31 -13.39 -15.66 1.69
C VAL A 31 -12.86 -17.08 2.04
N GLY A 32 -12.44 -17.27 3.30
CA GLY A 32 -11.72 -18.45 3.79
C GLY A 32 -10.26 -18.53 3.32
N TYR A 33 -9.71 -17.40 2.85
CA TYR A 33 -8.33 -17.23 2.42
C TYR A 33 -7.35 -17.09 3.58
N PHE A 34 -7.80 -16.55 4.70
CA PHE A 34 -6.94 -16.22 5.83
C PHE A 34 -6.96 -17.35 6.84
N PRO A 35 -5.95 -18.26 6.88
CA PRO A 35 -5.90 -19.36 7.82
C PRO A 35 -5.58 -18.90 9.25
N TYR A 36 -5.79 -17.62 9.57
CA TYR A 36 -5.50 -17.05 10.87
C TYR A 36 -6.76 -16.59 11.58
N THR A 37 -6.86 -17.05 12.81
CA THR A 37 -7.84 -16.57 13.77
C THR A 37 -7.18 -15.56 14.70
N VAL A 38 -7.95 -14.55 15.08
CA VAL A 38 -7.57 -13.57 16.10
C VAL A 38 -8.24 -14.09 17.34
N SER A 39 -7.41 -14.57 18.27
CA SER A 39 -7.85 -15.12 19.55
C SER A 39 -7.03 -14.41 20.62
N ASN A 40 -7.70 -13.86 21.63
CA ASN A 40 -7.04 -13.09 22.70
C ASN A 40 -6.10 -11.99 22.16
N ASP A 41 -6.55 -11.24 21.14
CA ASP A 41 -5.77 -10.19 20.46
C ASP A 41 -4.42 -10.65 19.88
N LYS A 42 -4.24 -11.95 19.61
CA LYS A 42 -3.06 -12.49 18.94
C LYS A 42 -3.45 -13.18 17.65
N LEU A 43 -2.57 -13.09 16.66
CA LEU A 43 -2.77 -13.77 15.39
C LEU A 43 -2.27 -15.23 15.49
N ILE A 44 -3.20 -16.18 15.38
CA ILE A 44 -2.90 -17.61 15.51
C ILE A 44 -3.12 -18.30 14.17
N TRP A 45 -2.10 -19.02 13.69
CA TRP A 45 -2.21 -19.87 12.52
C TRP A 45 -3.02 -21.13 12.82
N ARG A 46 -4.12 -21.32 12.08
CA ARG A 46 -4.99 -22.49 12.13
C ARG A 46 -5.19 -23.03 10.71
N PRO A 47 -4.28 -23.89 10.23
CA PRO A 47 -4.33 -24.38 8.85
C PRO A 47 -5.63 -25.14 8.55
N PHE A 48 -6.17 -25.86 9.53
CA PHE A 48 -7.40 -26.64 9.42
C PHE A 48 -8.58 -25.92 10.07
N SER A 49 -8.97 -24.77 9.50
CA SER A 49 -10.21 -24.08 9.90
C SER A 49 -11.39 -24.51 9.02
N ALA A 50 -12.62 -24.41 9.53
CA ALA A 50 -13.83 -24.65 8.74
C ALA A 50 -13.87 -23.76 7.48
N ALA A 51 -13.36 -22.52 7.57
CA ALA A 51 -13.28 -21.59 6.44
C ALA A 51 -12.25 -22.05 5.40
N THR A 52 -11.10 -22.56 5.83
CA THR A 52 -10.09 -23.14 4.94
C THR A 52 -10.67 -24.36 4.22
N PHE A 53 -11.28 -25.28 4.97
CA PHE A 53 -11.90 -26.48 4.41
C PHE A 53 -13.00 -26.13 3.41
N SER A 54 -13.86 -25.17 3.75
CA SER A 54 -14.87 -24.63 2.85
C SER A 54 -14.26 -24.07 1.56
N THR A 55 -13.18 -23.28 1.65
CA THR A 55 -12.50 -22.70 0.48
C THR A 55 -11.90 -23.75 -0.44
N VAL A 56 -11.22 -24.74 0.13
CA VAL A 56 -10.66 -25.86 -0.62
C VAL A 56 -11.78 -26.68 -1.27
N THR A 57 -12.85 -26.96 -0.52
CA THR A 57 -14.01 -27.71 -1.02
C THR A 57 -14.73 -26.96 -2.14
N LEU A 58 -14.98 -25.66 -1.98
CA LEU A 58 -15.57 -24.80 -3.01
C LEU A 58 -14.69 -24.71 -4.25
N SER A 59 -13.36 -24.65 -4.08
CA SER A 59 -12.43 -24.60 -5.20
C SER A 59 -12.39 -25.92 -5.96
N ILE A 60 -12.34 -27.06 -5.26
CA ILE A 60 -12.41 -28.40 -5.87
C ILE A 60 -13.78 -28.61 -6.54
N GLY A 61 -14.87 -28.23 -5.86
CA GLY A 61 -16.22 -28.27 -6.39
C GLY A 61 -16.37 -27.42 -7.66
N ALA A 62 -15.76 -26.24 -7.68
CA ALA A 62 -15.70 -25.40 -8.88
C ALA A 62 -14.88 -26.04 -10.00
N MET A 63 -13.73 -26.68 -9.71
CA MET A 63 -12.95 -27.40 -10.73
C MET A 63 -13.76 -28.53 -11.33
N PHE A 64 -14.40 -29.34 -10.48
CA PHE A 64 -15.25 -30.44 -10.91
C PHE A 64 -16.44 -29.93 -11.71
N TRP A 65 -17.07 -28.84 -11.29
CA TRP A 65 -18.18 -28.24 -12.01
C TRP A 65 -17.76 -27.70 -13.37
N ILE A 66 -16.63 -26.99 -13.48
CA ILE A 66 -16.13 -26.48 -14.77
C ILE A 66 -15.81 -27.63 -15.71
N TYR A 67 -15.26 -28.72 -15.18
CA TYR A 67 -15.04 -29.95 -15.93
C TYR A 67 -16.35 -30.55 -16.44
N MET A 68 -17.34 -30.73 -15.56
CA MET A 68 -18.66 -31.24 -15.93
C MET A 68 -19.40 -30.31 -16.89
N TYR A 69 -19.35 -29.00 -16.68
CA TYR A 69 -19.92 -27.99 -17.55
C TYR A 69 -19.29 -28.04 -18.94
N SER A 70 -17.97 -28.17 -19.02
CA SER A 70 -17.28 -28.28 -20.32
C SER A 70 -17.72 -29.54 -21.08
N ILE A 71 -17.92 -30.66 -20.39
CA ILE A 71 -18.45 -31.89 -21.00
C ILE A 71 -19.90 -31.71 -21.43
N VAL A 72 -20.78 -31.25 -20.53
CA VAL A 72 -22.22 -31.11 -20.78
C VAL A 72 -22.51 -30.05 -21.84
N VAL A 73 -21.84 -28.91 -21.78
CA VAL A 73 -21.97 -27.87 -22.80
C VAL A 73 -21.40 -28.33 -24.13
N SER A 74 -20.31 -29.10 -24.19
CA SER A 74 -19.87 -29.68 -25.47
C SER A 74 -20.97 -30.53 -26.14
N GLN A 75 -21.83 -31.19 -25.34
CA GLN A 75 -22.96 -31.97 -25.83
C GLN A 75 -24.17 -31.09 -26.20
N ILE A 76 -24.47 -30.07 -25.40
CA ILE A 76 -25.57 -29.11 -25.64
C ILE A 76 -25.25 -28.13 -26.79
N ARG A 77 -23.97 -27.84 -27.04
CA ARG A 77 -23.48 -26.95 -28.10
C ARG A 77 -23.88 -27.43 -29.50
N LYS A 78 -24.01 -28.74 -29.70
CA LYS A 78 -24.60 -29.29 -30.92
C LYS A 78 -26.07 -28.89 -31.12
N LYS A 79 -26.77 -28.50 -30.05
CA LYS A 79 -28.20 -28.14 -30.06
C LYS A 79 -28.46 -26.63 -29.99
N LEU A 80 -27.64 -25.84 -29.32
CA LEU A 80 -28.01 -24.45 -29.00
C LEU A 80 -27.58 -23.38 -30.00
N GLN A 81 -26.66 -23.63 -30.94
CA GLN A 81 -26.12 -22.66 -31.92
C GLN A 81 -25.60 -21.30 -31.38
N PHE A 82 -25.81 -21.03 -30.10
CA PHE A 82 -25.32 -19.87 -29.40
C PHE A 82 -23.85 -20.10 -29.06
N VAL A 83 -23.01 -19.14 -29.43
CA VAL A 83 -21.59 -19.02 -29.11
C VAL A 83 -20.69 -19.73 -30.13
N GLY A 84 -19.92 -18.92 -30.88
CA GLY A 84 -18.90 -19.38 -31.80
C GLY A 84 -17.83 -20.21 -31.08
N THR A 85 -17.01 -20.91 -31.86
CA THR A 85 -16.06 -21.87 -31.29
C THR A 85 -14.99 -21.21 -30.42
N THR A 86 -14.66 -19.97 -30.75
CA THR A 86 -13.66 -19.13 -30.11
C THR A 86 -14.11 -18.61 -28.75
N GLU A 87 -15.34 -18.10 -28.63
CA GLU A 87 -15.88 -17.55 -27.38
C GLU A 87 -15.99 -18.62 -26.30
N HIS A 88 -16.46 -19.81 -26.67
CA HIS A 88 -16.53 -20.94 -25.75
C HIS A 88 -15.14 -21.34 -25.30
N PHE A 89 -14.18 -21.44 -26.23
CA PHE A 89 -12.79 -21.77 -25.87
C PHE A 89 -12.21 -20.74 -24.89
N ALA A 90 -12.40 -19.45 -25.16
CA ALA A 90 -11.95 -18.37 -24.30
C ALA A 90 -12.58 -18.46 -22.90
N GLN A 91 -13.90 -18.59 -22.80
CA GLN A 91 -14.60 -18.69 -21.52
C GLN A 91 -14.15 -19.93 -20.73
N THR A 92 -14.02 -21.08 -21.38
CA THR A 92 -13.55 -22.32 -20.77
C THR A 92 -12.11 -22.19 -20.26
N LEU A 93 -11.19 -21.67 -21.09
CA LEU A 93 -9.78 -21.47 -20.72
C LEU A 93 -9.63 -20.58 -19.49
N ILE A 94 -10.45 -19.52 -19.40
CA ILE A 94 -10.48 -18.61 -18.25
C ILE A 94 -10.98 -19.34 -17.03
N SER A 95 -12.14 -19.98 -17.09
CA SER A 95 -12.70 -20.68 -15.96
C SER A 95 -11.70 -21.71 -15.40
N TYR A 96 -11.03 -22.47 -16.27
CA TYR A 96 -9.96 -23.38 -15.86
C TYR A 96 -8.77 -22.67 -15.24
N SER A 97 -8.23 -21.65 -15.91
CA SER A 97 -7.08 -20.88 -15.43
C SER A 97 -7.37 -20.26 -14.07
N PHE A 98 -8.50 -19.58 -13.92
CA PHE A 98 -8.95 -18.97 -12.67
C PHE A 98 -9.03 -19.98 -11.55
N THR A 99 -9.66 -21.12 -11.78
CA THR A 99 -9.90 -22.11 -10.73
C THR A 99 -8.62 -22.80 -10.31
N PHE A 100 -7.83 -23.27 -11.29
CA PHE A 100 -6.54 -23.91 -11.05
C PHE A 100 -5.59 -22.97 -10.28
N ILE A 101 -5.53 -21.71 -10.70
CA ILE A 101 -4.72 -20.69 -10.04
C ILE A 101 -5.21 -20.43 -8.61
N SER A 102 -6.52 -20.36 -8.34
CA SER A 102 -6.99 -20.23 -6.94
C SER A 102 -6.61 -21.42 -6.08
N VAL A 103 -6.66 -22.64 -6.61
CA VAL A 103 -6.24 -23.83 -5.86
C VAL A 103 -4.75 -23.73 -5.53
N ILE A 104 -3.91 -23.40 -6.53
CA ILE A 104 -2.47 -23.20 -6.31
C ILE A 104 -2.22 -22.10 -5.28
N LEU A 105 -2.90 -20.96 -5.38
CA LEU A 105 -2.77 -19.87 -4.43
C LEU A 105 -3.16 -20.33 -3.03
N THR A 106 -4.33 -20.97 -2.88
CA THR A 106 -4.83 -21.53 -1.62
C THR A 106 -3.81 -22.46 -0.97
N ILE A 107 -3.29 -23.44 -1.72
CA ILE A 107 -2.25 -24.37 -1.25
C ILE A 107 -1.01 -23.60 -0.82
N ARG A 108 -0.57 -22.61 -1.61
CA ARG A 108 0.61 -21.78 -1.29
C ARG A 108 0.44 -20.95 -0.03
N ILE A 109 -0.73 -20.41 0.25
CA ILE A 109 -0.96 -19.63 1.48
C ILE A 109 -0.93 -20.55 2.68
N LEU A 110 -1.55 -21.73 2.55
CA LEU A 110 -1.52 -22.73 3.62
C LEU A 110 -0.10 -23.20 3.90
N SER A 111 0.70 -23.44 2.85
CA SER A 111 2.10 -23.84 3.02
C SER A 111 2.99 -22.69 3.54
N ASN A 112 2.70 -21.45 3.17
CA ASN A 112 3.42 -20.25 3.63
C ASN A 112 2.89 -19.68 4.96
N GLY A 113 2.00 -20.41 5.65
CA GLY A 113 1.35 -19.90 6.85
C GLY A 113 2.34 -19.45 7.94
N LYS A 114 3.34 -20.30 8.22
CA LYS A 114 4.39 -19.96 9.20
C LYS A 114 5.21 -18.73 8.80
N LYS A 115 5.62 -18.64 7.53
CA LYS A 115 6.38 -17.50 7.00
C LYS A 115 5.62 -16.18 7.12
N PHE A 116 4.30 -16.21 6.93
CA PHE A 116 3.49 -15.02 7.13
C PHE A 116 3.37 -14.65 8.61
N LEU A 117 3.29 -15.61 9.53
CA LEU A 117 3.32 -15.31 10.97
C LEU A 117 4.65 -14.69 11.41
N GLU A 118 5.77 -15.20 10.91
CA GLU A 118 7.11 -14.62 11.10
C GLU A 118 7.18 -13.20 10.53
N PHE A 119 6.63 -12.98 9.33
CA PHE A 119 6.50 -11.66 8.75
C PHE A 119 5.65 -10.72 9.62
N TRP A 120 4.51 -11.19 10.12
CA TRP A 120 3.66 -10.42 11.02
C TRP A 120 4.40 -10.01 12.30
N GLN A 121 5.05 -10.97 12.97
CA GLN A 121 5.85 -10.72 14.17
C GLN A 121 7.01 -9.76 13.90
N SER A 122 7.66 -9.87 12.74
CA SER A 122 8.70 -8.93 12.27
C SER A 122 8.16 -7.50 12.13
N ASN A 123 6.93 -7.32 11.63
CA ASN A 123 6.29 -6.01 11.55
C ASN A 123 5.92 -5.46 12.94
N VAL A 124 5.37 -6.30 13.83
CA VAL A 124 5.06 -5.89 15.22
C VAL A 124 6.35 -5.46 15.94
N SER A 125 7.43 -6.23 15.80
CA SER A 125 8.74 -5.92 16.38
C SER A 125 9.30 -4.60 15.85
N MET A 126 9.27 -4.40 14.52
CA MET A 126 9.68 -3.13 13.90
C MET A 126 8.90 -1.95 14.51
N LEU A 127 7.58 -2.04 14.57
CA LEU A 127 6.75 -0.96 15.11
C LEU A 127 6.91 -0.77 16.62
N THR A 128 7.24 -1.84 17.33
CA THR A 128 7.61 -1.77 18.75
C THR A 128 8.87 -0.94 18.94
N ASN A 129 9.90 -1.19 18.14
CA ASN A 129 11.11 -0.38 18.14
C ASN A 129 10.82 1.09 17.79
N PHE A 130 9.96 1.36 16.81
CA PHE A 130 9.52 2.72 16.48
C PHE A 130 8.83 3.41 17.65
N SER A 131 7.94 2.72 18.36
CA SER A 131 7.23 3.30 19.51
C SER A 131 8.16 3.60 20.70
N MET A 132 9.20 2.77 20.89
CA MET A 132 10.19 2.97 21.95
C MET A 132 11.04 4.21 21.72
N ILE A 133 11.26 4.55 20.45
CA ILE A 133 11.85 5.81 20.06
C ILE A 133 10.75 6.88 20.20
N GLN A 134 10.74 7.62 21.31
CA GLN A 134 9.67 8.59 21.63
C GLN A 134 9.35 9.54 20.47
N CYS A 135 10.32 9.87 19.63
CA CYS A 135 10.16 10.78 18.51
C CYS A 135 9.61 10.15 17.21
N LEU A 136 9.43 8.83 17.17
CA LEU A 136 8.90 8.07 16.03
C LEU A 136 7.64 7.28 16.39
N ASP A 137 6.97 7.60 17.50
CA ASP A 137 5.74 6.90 17.86
C ASP A 137 4.66 7.14 16.79
N ILE A 138 4.34 6.06 16.06
CA ILE A 138 3.34 6.07 14.98
C ILE A 138 1.93 6.15 15.57
N PHE A 139 1.74 5.75 16.83
CA PHE A 139 0.43 5.63 17.47
C PHE A 139 -0.01 6.89 18.22
N THR A 140 0.86 7.90 18.38
CA THR A 140 0.49 9.18 19.01
C THR A 140 -0.34 10.08 18.08
N GLU A 141 -0.17 9.94 16.75
CA GLU A 141 -1.01 10.61 15.75
C GLU A 141 -2.02 9.65 15.15
N ASP A 142 -3.07 9.36 15.92
CA ASP A 142 -4.17 8.46 15.53
C ASP A 142 -4.85 8.85 14.20
N ALA A 143 -4.68 10.08 13.72
CA ALA A 143 -5.32 10.57 12.50
C ALA A 143 -4.97 9.71 11.26
N ASP A 144 -3.70 9.36 11.07
CA ASP A 144 -3.23 8.60 9.91
C ASP A 144 -3.67 7.13 9.98
N LEU A 145 -3.58 6.50 11.15
CA LEU A 145 -4.05 5.13 11.37
C LEU A 145 -5.58 5.03 11.26
N LYS A 146 -6.31 6.03 11.77
CA LYS A 146 -7.76 6.15 11.60
C LYS A 146 -8.13 6.39 10.14
N LYS A 147 -7.30 7.10 9.36
CA LYS A 147 -7.48 7.28 7.91
C LYS A 147 -7.24 5.97 7.16
N LEU A 148 -6.20 5.21 7.51
CA LEU A 148 -5.93 3.86 6.98
C LEU A 148 -7.11 2.92 7.25
N ARG A 149 -7.56 2.82 8.50
CA ARG A 149 -8.73 2.00 8.87
C ARG A 149 -9.99 2.41 8.11
N ARG A 150 -10.27 3.71 8.00
CA ARG A 150 -11.41 4.24 7.23
C ARG A 150 -11.31 3.91 5.75
N ARG A 151 -10.11 3.96 5.16
CA ARG A 151 -9.87 3.55 3.77
C ARG A 151 -10.20 2.07 3.58
N MET A 152 -9.66 1.18 4.42
CA MET A 152 -9.97 -0.26 4.33
C MET A 152 -11.47 -0.54 4.48
N ALA A 153 -12.16 0.14 5.40
CA ALA A 153 -13.60 0.01 5.57
C ALA A 153 -14.37 0.48 4.33
N LYS A 154 -13.99 1.63 3.74
CA LYS A 154 -14.61 2.15 2.52
C LYS A 154 -14.38 1.22 1.33
N THR A 155 -13.17 0.68 1.18
CA THR A 155 -12.86 -0.31 0.14
C THR A 155 -13.73 -1.54 0.30
N LEU A 156 -13.81 -2.13 1.51
CA LEU A 156 -14.70 -3.26 1.79
C LEU A 156 -16.18 -2.94 1.51
N CYS A 157 -16.66 -1.78 1.95
CA CYS A 157 -18.03 -1.36 1.72
C CYS A 157 -18.33 -1.18 0.22
N ALA A 158 -17.44 -0.53 -0.53
CA ALA A 158 -17.58 -0.37 -1.98
C ALA A 158 -17.67 -1.74 -2.66
N ILE A 159 -16.85 -2.71 -2.25
CA ILE A 159 -16.89 -4.08 -2.78
C ILE A 159 -18.22 -4.77 -2.45
N ILE A 160 -18.73 -4.62 -1.23
CA ILE A 160 -20.02 -5.21 -0.83
C ILE A 160 -21.17 -4.58 -1.63
N VAL A 161 -21.17 -3.26 -1.82
CA VAL A 161 -22.19 -2.56 -2.61
C VAL A 161 -22.15 -3.00 -4.06
N LEU A 162 -20.94 -3.02 -4.64
CA LEU A 162 -20.71 -3.51 -6.00
C LEU A 162 -21.23 -4.95 -6.11
N PHE A 163 -20.83 -5.84 -5.20
CA PHE A 163 -21.29 -7.23 -5.12
C PHE A 163 -22.82 -7.34 -5.10
N LEU A 164 -23.49 -6.60 -4.21
CA LEU A 164 -24.95 -6.63 -4.11
C LEU A 164 -25.60 -6.13 -5.39
N SER A 165 -25.04 -5.09 -6.01
CA SER A 165 -25.53 -4.59 -7.30
C SER A 165 -25.39 -5.64 -8.41
N HIS A 166 -24.28 -6.39 -8.45
CA HIS A 166 -24.07 -7.47 -9.41
C HIS A 166 -25.10 -8.59 -9.24
N ASN A 167 -25.36 -9.01 -8.00
CA ASN A 167 -26.36 -10.03 -7.67
C ASN A 167 -27.79 -9.58 -8.02
N LEU A 168 -28.13 -8.32 -7.78
CA LEU A 168 -29.42 -7.75 -8.15
C LEU A 168 -29.61 -7.62 -9.67
N LEU A 169 -28.54 -7.28 -10.40
CA LEU A 169 -28.57 -7.28 -11.85
C LEU A 169 -28.74 -8.71 -12.39
N GLY A 170 -27.97 -9.66 -11.87
CA GLY A 170 -28.10 -11.08 -12.25
C GLY A 170 -29.52 -11.62 -12.06
N SER A 171 -30.14 -11.35 -10.92
CA SER A 171 -31.50 -11.83 -10.63
C SER A 171 -32.57 -11.21 -11.54
N LYS A 172 -32.47 -9.91 -11.86
CA LYS A 172 -33.43 -9.22 -12.74
C LYS A 172 -33.31 -9.62 -14.21
N PHE A 173 -32.11 -9.99 -14.66
CA PHE A 173 -31.80 -10.12 -16.08
C PHE A 173 -31.71 -11.56 -16.60
N GLY A 174 -32.28 -12.53 -15.90
CA GLY A 174 -32.50 -13.86 -16.48
C GLY A 174 -31.90 -15.04 -15.72
N VAL A 175 -31.63 -14.91 -14.42
CA VAL A 175 -31.64 -16.11 -13.54
C VAL A 175 -33.11 -16.54 -13.36
N THR A 176 -33.76 -16.97 -14.44
CA THR A 176 -34.94 -17.83 -14.28
C THR A 176 -34.43 -19.13 -13.64
N ALA A 177 -35.11 -19.63 -12.60
CA ALA A 177 -34.71 -20.81 -11.81
C ALA A 177 -34.35 -22.06 -12.65
N ASN A 178 -34.73 -22.09 -13.93
CA ASN A 178 -34.49 -23.18 -14.86
C ASN A 178 -33.06 -23.24 -15.43
N ASN A 179 -32.22 -22.20 -15.28
CA ASN A 179 -30.84 -22.20 -15.80
C ASN A 179 -29.80 -22.37 -14.68
N VAL A 180 -29.82 -23.55 -14.07
CA VAL A 180 -28.92 -23.96 -12.97
C VAL A 180 -27.45 -23.71 -13.31
N GLY A 181 -27.04 -23.96 -14.56
CA GLY A 181 -25.66 -23.73 -15.01
C GLY A 181 -25.24 -22.27 -14.91
N PHE A 182 -26.09 -21.34 -15.35
CA PHE A 182 -25.81 -19.91 -15.26
C PHE A 182 -25.72 -19.43 -13.81
N MET A 183 -26.60 -19.92 -12.93
CA MET A 183 -26.57 -19.57 -11.49
C MET A 183 -25.24 -19.99 -10.83
N PHE A 184 -24.73 -21.17 -11.13
CA PHE A 184 -23.44 -21.63 -10.57
C PHE A 184 -22.25 -20.81 -11.11
N VAL A 185 -22.21 -20.50 -12.41
CA VAL A 185 -21.19 -19.60 -13.00
C VAL A 185 -21.22 -18.24 -12.29
N PHE A 186 -22.43 -17.70 -12.13
CA PHE A 186 -22.65 -16.42 -11.49
C PHE A 186 -22.18 -16.42 -10.03
N LEU A 187 -22.57 -17.43 -9.23
CA LEU A 187 -22.15 -17.58 -7.84
C LEU A 187 -20.63 -17.77 -7.73
N TYR A 188 -20.03 -18.55 -8.62
CA TYR A 188 -18.58 -18.74 -8.67
C TYR A 188 -17.87 -17.41 -8.94
N TRP A 189 -18.25 -16.68 -9.99
CA TRP A 189 -17.65 -15.36 -10.30
C TRP A 189 -17.82 -14.38 -9.15
N THR A 190 -19.00 -14.37 -8.55
CA THR A 190 -19.34 -13.56 -7.39
C THR A 190 -18.43 -13.87 -6.19
N TYR A 191 -18.19 -15.15 -5.91
CA TYR A 191 -17.23 -15.61 -4.90
C TYR A 191 -15.80 -15.20 -5.25
N ARG A 192 -15.37 -15.32 -6.51
CA ARG A 192 -14.00 -14.99 -6.95
C ARG A 192 -13.71 -13.49 -6.93
N ILE A 193 -14.69 -12.67 -7.32
CA ILE A 193 -14.65 -11.22 -7.15
C ILE A 193 -14.41 -10.89 -5.68
N TYR A 194 -15.22 -11.48 -4.79
CA TYR A 194 -15.08 -11.25 -3.36
C TYR A 194 -13.71 -11.70 -2.83
N PHE A 195 -13.22 -12.84 -3.32
CA PHE A 195 -11.90 -13.38 -3.01
C PHE A 195 -10.78 -12.39 -3.37
N ASN A 196 -10.73 -11.94 -4.62
CA ASN A 196 -9.64 -11.09 -5.11
C ASN A 196 -9.63 -9.76 -4.34
N VAL A 197 -10.79 -9.10 -4.20
CA VAL A 197 -10.77 -7.77 -3.59
C VAL A 197 -10.63 -7.82 -2.06
N GLY A 198 -11.17 -8.84 -1.39
CA GLY A 198 -10.94 -9.02 0.05
C GLY A 198 -9.46 -9.20 0.39
N LEU A 199 -8.74 -9.87 -0.51
CA LEU A 199 -7.32 -10.11 -0.43
C LEU A 199 -6.47 -8.91 -0.84
N SER A 200 -6.86 -8.19 -1.88
CA SER A 200 -6.29 -6.90 -2.23
C SER A 200 -6.37 -5.93 -1.04
N CYS A 201 -7.52 -5.85 -0.36
CA CYS A 201 -7.69 -5.03 0.84
C CYS A 201 -6.66 -5.39 1.93
N TRP A 202 -6.43 -6.68 2.17
CA TRP A 202 -5.45 -7.15 3.15
C TRP A 202 -4.00 -6.91 2.72
N SER A 203 -3.65 -7.23 1.48
CA SER A 203 -2.28 -7.04 0.98
C SER A 203 -1.89 -5.56 0.88
N ASN A 204 -2.85 -4.68 0.58
CA ASN A 204 -2.64 -3.22 0.53
C ASN A 204 -2.54 -2.54 1.91
N TYR A 205 -2.81 -3.26 3.00
CA TYR A 205 -2.64 -2.74 4.36
C TYR A 205 -1.19 -2.39 4.68
N PHE A 206 -0.25 -3.30 4.39
CA PHE A 206 1.16 -3.15 4.75
C PHE A 206 1.86 -2.02 3.99
N PRO A 207 1.73 -1.88 2.67
CA PRO A 207 2.32 -0.74 1.95
C PRO A 207 1.84 0.63 2.47
N GLN A 208 0.56 0.74 2.85
CA GLN A 208 0.05 1.98 3.44
C GLN A 208 0.67 2.24 4.82
N LEU A 209 0.81 1.20 5.64
CA LEU A 209 1.49 1.26 6.93
C LEU A 209 2.97 1.69 6.76
N TYR A 210 3.68 1.16 5.76
CA TYR A 210 5.05 1.56 5.44
C TYR A 210 5.13 3.01 4.96
N GLY A 211 4.18 3.47 4.15
CA GLY A 211 4.07 4.88 3.77
C GLY A 211 3.91 5.80 4.98
N ILE A 212 3.12 5.41 5.99
CA ILE A 212 3.00 6.15 7.26
C ILE A 212 4.34 6.17 8.01
N CYS A 213 5.05 5.04 8.06
CA CYS A 213 6.37 4.97 8.70
C CYS A 213 7.37 5.93 8.04
N PHE A 214 7.46 5.94 6.70
CA PHE A 214 8.32 6.87 5.97
C PHE A 214 7.93 8.33 6.21
N ARG A 215 6.63 8.64 6.21
CA ARG A 215 6.14 9.99 6.51
C ARG A 215 6.59 10.45 7.90
N LYS A 216 6.51 9.59 8.92
CA LYS A 216 6.96 9.89 10.29
C LYS A 216 8.47 10.14 10.37
N ILE A 217 9.27 9.28 9.73
CA ILE A 217 10.72 9.47 9.62
C ILE A 217 11.03 10.81 8.95
N ARG A 218 10.37 11.12 7.83
CA ARG A 218 10.52 12.39 7.13
C ARG A 218 10.18 13.58 8.01
N HIS A 219 9.06 13.55 8.72
CA HIS A 219 8.67 14.65 9.62
C HIS A 219 9.70 14.85 10.72
N LYS A 220 10.22 13.77 11.30
CA LYS A 220 11.24 13.89 12.35
C LYS A 220 12.55 14.47 11.82
N LEU A 221 13.03 13.99 10.67
CA LEU A 221 14.21 14.56 10.00
C LEU A 221 14.02 16.03 9.66
N ASN A 222 12.82 16.43 9.25
CA ASN A 222 12.51 17.83 8.92
C ASN A 222 12.48 18.72 10.17
N GLN A 223 11.95 18.20 11.28
CA GLN A 223 12.02 18.87 12.57
C GLN A 223 13.48 19.09 13.00
N ILE A 224 14.31 18.06 12.89
CA ILE A 224 15.75 18.14 13.16
C ILE A 224 16.40 19.21 12.25
N ALA A 225 16.12 19.20 10.94
CA ALA A 225 16.68 20.21 10.04
C ALA A 225 16.27 21.65 10.44
N LYS A 226 15.01 21.87 10.83
CA LYS A 226 14.49 23.19 11.22
C LYS A 226 15.05 23.69 12.55
N GLU A 227 15.07 22.85 13.58
CA GLU A 227 15.58 23.21 14.91
C GLU A 227 17.03 23.70 14.81
N PHE A 228 17.86 23.03 14.00
CA PHE A 228 19.26 23.40 13.85
C PHE A 228 19.49 24.62 12.96
N ASN A 229 18.70 24.80 11.91
CA ASN A 229 18.79 26.01 11.07
C ASN A 229 18.31 27.27 11.82
N SER A 230 17.30 27.14 12.70
CA SER A 230 16.84 28.27 13.53
C SER A 230 17.89 28.75 14.54
N GLN A 231 18.76 27.86 15.03
CA GLN A 231 19.83 28.22 15.95
C GLN A 231 21.01 28.95 15.28
N SER A 232 21.25 28.74 13.98
CA SER A 232 22.32 29.48 13.28
C SER A 232 21.97 30.95 13.08
N ASP A 233 20.69 31.29 12.96
CA ASP A 233 20.26 32.65 12.67
C ASP A 233 20.34 33.57 13.91
N PHE A 234 20.27 33.02 15.13
CA PHE A 234 20.47 33.79 16.37
C PHE A 234 21.89 34.35 16.54
N GLY A 235 22.90 33.76 15.89
CA GLY A 235 24.27 34.27 15.90
C GLY A 235 24.56 35.37 14.87
N SER A 236 23.68 35.56 13.88
CA SER A 236 23.87 36.51 12.78
C SER A 236 22.98 37.76 12.86
N ALA A 237 22.23 37.92 13.95
CA ALA A 237 21.34 39.07 14.14
C ALA A 237 22.05 40.42 14.43
N LYS A 238 23.40 40.47 14.47
CA LYS A 238 24.15 41.71 14.73
C LYS A 238 24.66 42.48 13.51
N ASN A 239 24.47 41.98 12.28
CA ASN A 239 24.96 42.63 11.06
C ASN A 239 23.89 42.84 9.96
N ASN A 240 22.63 43.08 10.32
CA ASN A 240 21.65 43.61 9.37
C ASN A 240 21.72 45.15 9.32
N CYS A 241 22.84 45.66 8.79
CA CYS A 241 22.89 46.97 8.15
C CYS A 241 23.35 46.71 6.70
N GLY A 242 22.41 46.77 5.75
CA GLY A 242 22.76 46.83 4.33
C GLY A 242 22.63 45.55 3.51
N ARG A 243 21.41 45.00 3.38
CA ARG A 243 21.04 44.29 2.14
C ARG A 243 19.68 44.79 1.67
N ARG A 244 19.72 45.83 0.85
CA ARG A 244 18.61 46.31 0.04
C ARG A 244 18.19 45.20 -0.91
N HIS A 245 16.96 44.72 -0.74
CA HIS A 245 16.21 44.06 -1.81
C HIS A 245 15.75 45.15 -2.79
N LEU A 246 16.20 45.05 -4.04
CA LEU A 246 15.51 45.66 -5.17
C LEU A 246 14.23 44.87 -5.42
N SER A 247 13.10 45.45 -5.03
CA SER A 247 11.85 45.38 -5.80
C SER A 247 10.89 46.42 -5.21
N GLU A 248 10.55 47.39 -6.04
CA GLU A 248 9.60 48.46 -5.80
C GLU A 248 8.22 47.93 -5.36
N CYS A 249 7.64 48.57 -4.34
CA CYS A 249 6.35 49.25 -4.46
C CYS A 249 6.10 50.13 -3.24
N VAL A 250 5.69 51.36 -3.54
CA VAL A 250 5.55 52.53 -2.67
C VAL A 250 4.26 52.46 -1.86
N LEU A 251 4.34 52.79 -0.56
CA LEU A 251 3.31 53.50 0.22
C LEU A 251 3.97 54.08 1.50
N PRO A 252 3.62 55.31 1.94
CA PRO A 252 4.24 55.94 3.08
C PRO A 252 3.51 55.51 4.37
N VAL A 253 4.25 54.91 5.29
CA VAL A 253 3.82 54.76 6.69
C VAL A 253 4.89 55.45 7.52
N GLU A 254 4.51 56.53 8.19
CA GLU A 254 5.31 57.13 9.26
C GLU A 254 5.51 56.06 10.35
N ILE A 255 6.75 55.68 10.56
CA ILE A 255 7.16 54.78 11.63
C ILE A 255 7.83 55.65 12.70
N ASP A 256 7.17 55.77 13.85
CA ASP A 256 7.77 56.30 15.07
C ASP A 256 9.00 55.46 15.44
N ILE A 257 10.14 56.14 15.54
CA ILE A 257 11.42 55.58 15.96
C ILE A 257 11.35 55.31 17.47
N PRO A 258 11.43 54.05 17.95
CA PRO A 258 11.57 53.80 19.37
C PRO A 258 12.97 54.23 19.81
N ASP A 259 13.01 55.09 20.83
CA ASP A 259 14.20 55.57 21.50
C ASP A 259 15.09 54.40 21.97
N MET A 260 16.19 54.16 21.24
CA MET A 260 17.16 53.08 21.50
C MET A 260 18.02 53.31 22.74
N SER A 261 17.82 54.41 23.49
CA SER A 261 18.60 54.71 24.70
C SER A 261 18.23 53.86 25.93
N LYS A 262 17.14 53.07 25.88
CA LYS A 262 16.67 52.26 27.03
C LYS A 262 16.95 50.75 27.00
N MET A 263 17.54 50.19 25.94
CA MET A 263 17.82 48.74 25.86
C MET A 263 19.26 48.31 26.19
N LEU A 264 20.10 49.21 26.72
CA LEU A 264 21.53 48.97 26.95
C LEU A 264 21.95 48.77 28.42
N ASN A 265 21.02 48.43 29.32
CA ASN A 265 21.32 48.17 30.74
C ASN A 265 21.00 46.73 31.20
N LEU A 266 21.32 45.73 30.37
CA LEU A 266 21.52 44.35 30.83
C LEU A 266 23.02 44.06 30.89
N SER A 267 23.71 44.75 31.81
CA SER A 267 25.03 44.37 32.28
C SER A 267 24.89 43.09 33.09
N VAL A 268 24.88 41.95 32.40
CA VAL A 268 25.14 40.66 33.02
C VAL A 268 26.52 40.76 33.68
N PRO A 269 26.66 40.47 34.98
CA PRO A 269 27.96 40.54 35.65
C PRO A 269 28.90 39.60 34.90
N LEU A 270 29.99 40.16 34.34
CA LEU A 270 31.08 39.41 33.77
C LEU A 270 31.62 38.49 34.87
N SER A 271 31.25 37.22 34.80
CA SER A 271 31.94 36.15 35.50
C SER A 271 33.43 36.23 35.13
N GLU A 272 34.29 36.43 36.13
CA GLU A 272 35.74 36.67 36.01
C GLU A 272 36.55 35.51 35.41
N ASN A 273 35.92 34.51 34.78
CA ASN A 273 36.63 33.38 34.21
C ASN A 273 36.14 33.04 32.79
N PRO A 274 36.62 33.75 31.76
CA PRO A 274 36.30 33.46 30.35
C PRO A 274 36.61 32.01 29.95
N LYS A 275 37.56 31.34 30.62
CA LYS A 275 37.84 29.91 30.41
C LYS A 275 36.71 29.00 30.88
N ALA A 276 35.99 29.36 31.94
CA ALA A 276 34.83 28.59 32.42
C ALA A 276 33.63 28.73 31.47
N LEU A 277 33.39 29.93 30.93
CA LEU A 277 32.35 30.16 29.93
C LEU A 277 32.63 29.41 28.62
N ILE A 278 33.88 29.43 28.13
CA ILE A 278 34.29 28.66 26.96
C ILE A 278 34.11 27.15 27.20
N LYS A 279 34.40 26.65 28.40
CA LYS A 279 34.21 25.23 28.76
C LYS A 279 32.72 24.84 28.80
N ILE A 280 31.84 25.70 29.32
CA ILE A 280 30.39 25.46 29.34
C ILE A 280 29.81 25.50 27.92
N LEU A 281 30.23 26.46 27.10
CA LEU A 281 29.80 26.57 25.70
C LEU A 281 30.29 25.38 24.87
N THR A 282 31.56 24.97 25.02
CA THR A 282 32.09 23.77 24.34
C THR A 282 31.43 22.48 24.84
N GLN A 283 31.13 22.33 26.14
CA GLN A 283 30.39 21.17 26.64
C GLN A 283 28.94 21.14 26.14
N SER A 284 28.28 22.29 26.02
CA SER A 284 26.93 22.41 25.48
C SER A 284 26.88 22.08 23.97
N GLU A 285 27.85 22.56 23.19
CA GLU A 285 27.97 22.24 21.76
C GLU A 285 28.32 20.76 21.52
N VAL A 286 29.20 20.18 22.33
CA VAL A 286 29.56 18.76 22.22
C VAL A 286 28.35 17.87 22.51
N ASN A 287 27.58 18.15 23.56
CA ASN A 287 26.39 17.38 23.91
C ASN A 287 25.31 17.47 22.81
N THR A 288 25.04 18.67 22.29
CA THR A 288 24.04 18.87 21.22
C THR A 288 24.42 18.20 19.89
N SER A 289 25.72 18.16 19.55
CA SER A 289 26.19 17.45 18.36
C SER A 289 26.08 15.92 18.49
N SER A 290 26.32 15.38 19.69
CA SER A 290 26.16 13.94 19.97
C SER A 290 24.71 13.52 19.82
N ASP A 291 23.79 14.26 20.44
CA ASP A 291 22.34 13.98 20.40
C ASP A 291 21.78 14.07 18.97
N LEU A 292 22.24 15.04 18.18
CA LEU A 292 21.88 15.18 16.77
C LEU A 292 22.29 13.94 15.97
N ASN A 293 23.54 13.49 16.12
CA ASN A 293 24.06 12.34 15.40
C ASN A 293 23.28 11.08 15.74
N GLU A 294 22.98 10.89 17.03
CA GLU A 294 22.16 9.76 17.50
C GLU A 294 20.76 9.80 16.87
N MET A 295 20.07 10.93 16.92
CA MET A 295 18.72 11.08 16.37
C MET A 295 18.65 10.85 14.85
N VAL A 296 19.63 11.37 14.11
CA VAL A 296 19.72 11.15 12.65
C VAL A 296 20.02 9.68 12.35
N ASN A 297 20.94 9.05 13.09
CA ASN A 297 21.24 7.63 12.93
C ASN A 297 20.02 6.76 13.22
N ILE A 298 19.27 7.04 14.29
CA ILE A 298 18.03 6.34 14.62
C ILE A 298 17.01 6.45 13.47
N CYS A 299 16.85 7.63 12.87
CA CYS A 299 15.95 7.82 11.73
C CYS A 299 16.39 7.02 10.50
N ILE A 300 17.69 6.98 10.21
CA ILE A 300 18.27 6.22 9.10
C ILE A 300 18.11 4.71 9.33
N ASP A 301 18.39 4.22 10.53
CA ASP A 301 18.28 2.81 10.87
C ASP A 301 16.81 2.36 10.82
N SER A 302 15.89 3.16 11.35
CA SER A 302 14.44 2.99 11.19
C SER A 302 14.01 2.94 9.72
N TYR A 303 14.59 3.80 8.88
CA TYR A 303 14.33 3.78 7.44
C TYR A 303 14.75 2.46 6.78
N TYR A 304 15.94 1.96 7.11
CA TYR A 304 16.42 0.66 6.61
C TYR A 304 15.56 -0.51 7.10
N ASN A 305 15.10 -0.46 8.36
CA ASN A 305 14.19 -1.46 8.91
C ASN A 305 12.87 -1.54 8.12
N VAL A 306 12.27 -0.39 7.75
CA VAL A 306 11.06 -0.35 6.90
C VAL A 306 11.36 -0.92 5.52
N CYS A 307 12.50 -0.59 4.92
CA CYS A 307 12.92 -1.16 3.63
C CYS A 307 13.08 -2.69 3.70
N GLU A 308 13.58 -3.22 4.81
CA GLU A 308 13.69 -4.67 5.02
C GLU A 308 12.30 -5.32 5.11
N GLN A 309 11.34 -4.68 5.80
CA GLN A 309 9.96 -5.18 5.84
C GLN A 309 9.31 -5.17 4.45
N ILE A 310 9.58 -4.18 3.60
CA ILE A 310 9.08 -4.14 2.22
C ILE A 310 9.65 -5.31 1.39
N LYS A 311 10.93 -5.67 1.59
CA LYS A 311 11.51 -6.87 0.97
C LYS A 311 10.84 -8.14 1.46
N LYS A 312 10.65 -8.29 2.78
CA LYS A 312 9.94 -9.43 3.37
C LYS A 312 8.49 -9.52 2.86
N TYR A 313 7.81 -8.38 2.75
CA TYR A 313 6.49 -8.28 2.13
C TYR A 313 6.50 -8.79 0.69
N SER A 314 7.46 -8.37 -0.12
CA SER A 314 7.59 -8.82 -1.51
C SER A 314 7.90 -10.32 -1.61
N THR A 315 8.63 -10.90 -0.66
CA THR A 315 8.84 -12.35 -0.59
C THR A 315 7.57 -13.11 -0.23
N VAL A 316 6.77 -12.60 0.72
CA VAL A 316 5.57 -13.27 1.23
C VAL A 316 4.38 -13.11 0.27
N PHE A 317 4.16 -11.90 -0.24
CA PHE A 317 3.02 -11.54 -1.07
C PHE A 317 3.34 -11.40 -2.56
N GLY A 318 4.61 -11.33 -2.96
CA GLY A 318 4.98 -10.96 -4.34
C GLY A 318 4.41 -11.91 -5.39
N MET A 319 4.63 -13.21 -5.27
CA MET A 319 4.06 -14.17 -6.23
C MET A 319 2.52 -14.10 -6.24
N HIS A 320 1.92 -13.89 -5.07
CA HIS A 320 0.48 -13.78 -4.96
C HIS A 320 -0.05 -12.53 -5.68
N LEU A 321 0.58 -11.37 -5.47
CA LEU A 321 0.25 -10.13 -6.17
C LEU A 321 0.47 -10.24 -7.68
N ALA A 322 1.56 -10.87 -8.12
CA ALA A 322 1.84 -11.10 -9.54
C ALA A 322 0.72 -11.91 -10.21
N ILE A 323 0.32 -13.02 -9.57
CA ILE A 323 -0.76 -13.87 -10.05
C ILE A 323 -2.09 -13.11 -10.04
N ASN A 324 -2.40 -12.38 -8.96
CA ASN A 324 -3.64 -11.63 -8.85
C ASN A 324 -3.75 -10.58 -9.96
N THR A 325 -2.68 -9.82 -10.20
CA THR A 325 -2.66 -8.83 -11.28
C THR A 325 -2.74 -9.46 -12.67
N TRP A 326 -2.10 -10.60 -12.89
CA TRP A 326 -2.28 -11.35 -14.14
C TRP A 326 -3.75 -11.75 -14.34
N LEU A 327 -4.42 -12.26 -13.30
CA LEU A 327 -5.84 -12.60 -13.36
C LEU A 327 -6.70 -11.37 -13.65
N GLU A 328 -6.43 -10.24 -12.98
CA GLU A 328 -7.17 -8.99 -13.20
C GLU A 328 -7.05 -8.52 -14.65
N ILE A 329 -5.84 -8.49 -15.21
CA ILE A 329 -5.58 -8.10 -16.60
C ILE A 329 -6.31 -9.04 -17.57
N MET A 330 -6.21 -10.36 -17.37
CA MET A 330 -6.90 -11.34 -18.22
C MET A 330 -8.42 -11.17 -18.15
N THR A 331 -8.96 -10.93 -16.96
CA THR A 331 -10.40 -10.68 -16.80
C THR A 331 -10.82 -9.45 -17.59
N ILE A 332 -10.10 -8.34 -17.44
CA ILE A 332 -10.40 -7.11 -18.16
C ILE A 332 -10.35 -7.34 -19.68
N LEU A 333 -9.31 -8.01 -20.20
CA LEU A 333 -9.18 -8.33 -21.62
C LEU A 333 -10.40 -9.07 -22.15
N ILE A 334 -10.77 -10.16 -21.51
CA ILE A 334 -11.83 -11.04 -22.02
C ILE A 334 -13.19 -10.39 -21.87
N PHE A 335 -13.49 -9.78 -20.73
CA PHE A 335 -14.76 -9.10 -20.59
C PHE A 335 -14.88 -7.90 -21.54
N SER A 336 -13.78 -7.23 -21.88
CA SER A 336 -13.79 -6.17 -22.91
C SER A 336 -14.13 -6.72 -24.30
N TYR A 337 -13.59 -7.89 -24.67
CA TYR A 337 -13.97 -8.59 -25.89
C TYR A 337 -15.47 -8.93 -25.91
N PHE A 338 -15.99 -9.52 -24.82
CA PHE A 338 -17.41 -9.82 -24.72
C PHE A 338 -18.28 -8.56 -24.76
N SER A 339 -17.88 -7.49 -24.08
CA SER A 339 -18.58 -6.20 -24.15
C SER A 339 -18.67 -5.68 -25.59
N PHE A 340 -17.59 -5.81 -26.36
CA PHE A 340 -17.61 -5.46 -27.79
C PHE A 340 -18.63 -6.30 -28.58
N LEU A 341 -18.60 -7.63 -28.42
CA LEU A 341 -19.59 -8.52 -29.06
C LEU A 341 -21.03 -8.15 -28.70
N TRP A 342 -21.29 -7.82 -27.43
CA TRP A 342 -22.63 -7.45 -26.97
C TRP A 342 -23.11 -6.09 -27.47
N ILE A 343 -22.19 -5.14 -27.72
CA ILE A 343 -22.51 -3.88 -28.40
C ILE A 343 -23.01 -4.18 -29.82
N ARG A 344 -22.32 -5.06 -30.55
CA ARG A 344 -22.69 -5.46 -31.91
C ARG A 344 -24.05 -6.18 -31.96
N GLU A 345 -24.29 -7.09 -31.03
CA GLU A 345 -25.60 -7.77 -30.87
C GLU A 345 -26.73 -6.86 -30.36
N GLN A 346 -26.44 -5.59 -30.06
CA GLN A 346 -27.40 -4.66 -29.43
C GLN A 346 -28.01 -5.20 -28.12
N SER A 347 -27.25 -6.02 -27.39
CA SER A 347 -27.69 -6.65 -26.15
C SER A 347 -27.20 -5.88 -24.93
N TYR A 348 -27.86 -4.74 -24.63
CA TYR A 348 -27.47 -3.84 -23.54
C TYR A 348 -27.40 -4.50 -22.16
N VAL A 349 -28.25 -5.49 -21.91
CA VAL A 349 -28.24 -6.25 -20.64
C VAL A 349 -26.94 -7.03 -20.47
N LYS A 350 -26.53 -7.79 -21.50
CA LYS A 350 -25.27 -8.55 -21.48
C LYS A 350 -24.06 -7.60 -21.44
N LEU A 351 -24.17 -6.45 -22.11
CA LEU A 351 -23.16 -5.39 -22.04
C LEU A 351 -22.95 -4.89 -20.61
N VAL A 352 -24.03 -4.57 -19.88
CA VAL A 352 -23.93 -4.11 -18.48
C VAL A 352 -23.30 -5.18 -17.59
N VAL A 353 -23.72 -6.45 -17.73
CA VAL A 353 -23.18 -7.56 -16.95
C VAL A 353 -21.68 -7.80 -17.23
N SER A 354 -21.25 -7.67 -18.50
CA SER A 354 -19.85 -7.84 -18.90
C SER A 354 -18.96 -6.64 -18.56
N THR A 355 -19.50 -5.42 -18.56
CA THR A 355 -18.75 -4.21 -18.23
C THR A 355 -18.44 -4.13 -16.73
N TYR A 356 -19.30 -4.72 -15.90
CA TYR A 356 -19.17 -4.64 -14.45
C TYR A 356 -17.84 -5.23 -13.90
N PRO A 357 -17.41 -6.46 -14.28
CA PRO A 357 -16.10 -6.98 -13.90
C PRO A 357 -14.93 -6.10 -14.36
N ILE A 358 -15.02 -5.50 -15.55
CA ILE A 358 -13.98 -4.60 -16.09
C ILE A 358 -13.75 -3.44 -15.14
N ILE A 359 -14.83 -2.77 -14.73
CA ILE A 359 -14.78 -1.61 -13.82
C ILE A 359 -14.18 -2.04 -12.48
N LEU A 360 -14.67 -3.15 -11.91
CA LEU A 360 -14.23 -3.63 -10.60
C LEU A 360 -12.71 -3.92 -10.59
N PHE A 361 -12.22 -4.73 -11.53
CA PHE A 361 -10.81 -5.11 -11.56
C PHE A 361 -9.91 -3.94 -11.94
N SER A 362 -10.41 -2.99 -12.75
CA SER A 362 -9.68 -1.75 -13.04
C SER A 362 -9.52 -0.88 -11.80
N ILE A 363 -10.58 -0.76 -10.97
CA ILE A 363 -10.52 -0.02 -9.70
C ILE A 363 -9.54 -0.70 -8.73
N ASP A 364 -9.55 -2.03 -8.64
CA ASP A 364 -8.67 -2.76 -7.72
C ASP A 364 -7.19 -2.64 -8.12
N LEU A 365 -6.89 -2.83 -9.42
CA LEU A 365 -5.57 -2.58 -10.00
C LEU A 365 -5.11 -1.14 -9.72
N TYR A 366 -5.98 -0.17 -9.98
CA TYR A 366 -5.68 1.25 -9.77
C TYR A 366 -5.38 1.57 -8.30
N PHE A 367 -6.17 1.00 -7.39
CA PHE A 367 -6.01 1.19 -5.95
C PHE A 367 -4.68 0.59 -5.47
N THR A 368 -4.40 -0.65 -5.84
CA THR A 368 -3.16 -1.37 -5.47
C THR A 368 -1.92 -0.63 -5.95
N ALA A 369 -1.89 -0.24 -7.22
CA ALA A 369 -0.78 0.52 -7.79
C ALA A 369 -0.65 1.94 -7.18
N SER A 370 -1.77 2.61 -6.86
CA SER A 370 -1.73 3.92 -6.19
C SER A 370 -1.20 3.82 -4.76
N VAL A 371 -1.51 2.74 -4.04
CA VAL A 371 -0.98 2.47 -2.71
C VAL A 371 0.53 2.25 -2.76
N ALA A 372 1.02 1.44 -3.71
CA ALA A 372 2.44 1.22 -3.94
C ALA A 372 3.18 2.52 -4.32
N GLU A 373 2.61 3.32 -5.23
CA GLU A 373 3.15 4.62 -5.63
C GLU A 373 3.22 5.60 -4.46
N SER A 374 2.16 5.67 -3.63
CA SER A 374 2.15 6.55 -2.46
C SER A 374 3.23 6.18 -1.46
N MET A 375 3.50 4.90 -1.23
CA MET A 375 4.59 4.45 -0.36
C MET A 375 5.95 4.87 -0.94
N LYS A 376 6.17 4.64 -2.23
CA LYS A 376 7.40 5.03 -2.94
C LYS A 376 7.62 6.55 -2.90
N PHE A 377 6.56 7.33 -3.09
CA PHE A 377 6.60 8.79 -3.01
C PHE A 377 7.04 9.28 -1.63
N GLU A 378 6.45 8.75 -0.54
CA GLU A 378 6.84 9.15 0.83
C GLU A 378 8.30 8.79 1.15
N ALA A 379 8.78 7.67 0.63
CA ALA A 379 10.19 7.30 0.69
C ALA A 379 11.10 8.27 -0.08
N GLN A 380 10.71 8.69 -1.28
CA GLN A 380 11.45 9.68 -2.08
C GLN A 380 11.44 11.07 -1.43
N GLU A 381 10.32 11.50 -0.84
CA GLU A 381 10.28 12.78 -0.11
C GLU A 381 11.20 12.82 1.11
N THR A 382 11.53 11.66 1.69
CA THR A 382 12.55 11.59 2.74
C THR A 382 13.91 12.03 2.22
N GLN A 383 14.23 11.77 0.94
CA GLN A 383 15.48 12.21 0.30
C GLN A 383 15.60 13.73 0.27
N ASN A 384 14.51 14.44 -0.02
CA ASN A 384 14.51 15.91 -0.07
C ASN A 384 14.88 16.49 1.29
N VAL A 385 14.37 15.89 2.37
CA VAL A 385 14.68 16.32 3.75
C VAL A 385 16.12 15.96 4.15
N LEU A 386 16.64 14.80 3.74
CA LEU A 386 18.04 14.43 4.02
C LEU A 386 19.04 15.45 3.47
N ARG A 387 18.72 16.13 2.36
CA ARG A 387 19.56 17.19 1.77
C ARG A 387 19.56 18.48 2.58
N LEU A 388 18.56 18.69 3.45
CA LEU A 388 18.42 19.89 4.28
C LEU A 388 19.07 19.74 5.66
N LEU A 389 19.66 18.58 5.97
CA LEU A 389 20.32 18.35 7.26
C LEU A 389 21.59 19.21 7.41
N PRO A 390 21.93 19.64 8.64
CA PRO A 390 23.09 20.49 8.90
C PRO A 390 24.40 19.68 8.86
N PHE A 391 24.86 19.29 7.66
CA PHE A 391 26.03 18.42 7.45
C PHE A 391 27.30 18.85 8.20
N LYS A 392 27.50 20.16 8.41
CA LYS A 392 28.65 20.69 9.16
C LYS A 392 28.67 20.30 10.65
N ARG A 393 27.50 19.96 11.22
CA ARG A 393 27.34 19.56 12.62
C ARG A 393 27.25 18.03 12.80
N LEU A 394 27.15 17.30 11.70
CA LEU A 394 27.10 15.84 11.73
C LEU A 394 28.51 15.27 11.79
N SER A 395 28.65 14.14 12.48
CA SER A 395 29.87 13.34 12.44
C SER A 395 30.14 12.86 11.01
N VAL A 396 31.41 12.60 10.69
CA VAL A 396 31.81 12.09 9.38
C VAL A 396 31.11 10.76 9.06
N SER A 397 30.93 9.90 10.06
CA SER A 397 30.24 8.61 9.91
C SER A 397 28.76 8.80 9.56
N THR A 398 28.05 9.63 10.32
CA THR A 398 26.63 9.93 10.07
C THR A 398 26.43 10.62 8.72
N THR A 399 27.31 11.56 8.35
CA THR A 399 27.30 12.22 7.04
C THR A 399 27.41 11.22 5.89
N LYS A 400 28.36 10.27 5.99
CA LYS A 400 28.49 9.17 5.01
C LYS A 400 27.21 8.34 4.91
N LYS A 401 26.59 7.99 6.05
CA LYS A 401 25.31 7.25 6.07
C LYS A 401 24.17 8.04 5.40
N VAL A 402 24.06 9.34 5.69
CA VAL A 402 23.05 10.22 5.08
C VAL A 402 23.24 10.28 3.56
N HIS A 403 24.47 10.51 3.08
CA HIS A 403 24.76 10.54 1.65
C HIS A 403 24.50 9.19 0.98
N ALA A 404 24.92 8.09 1.59
CA ALA A 404 24.66 6.74 1.08
C ALA A 404 23.15 6.47 0.95
N LEU A 405 22.37 6.85 1.96
CA LEU A 405 20.92 6.72 1.92
C LEU A 405 20.31 7.61 0.83
N ALA A 406 20.65 8.90 0.78
CA ALA A 406 20.13 9.83 -0.22
C ALA A 406 20.47 9.38 -1.66
N HIS A 407 21.68 8.87 -1.88
CA HIS A 407 22.10 8.30 -3.15
C HIS A 407 21.28 7.04 -3.49
N LYS A 408 21.10 6.12 -2.54
CA LYS A 408 20.26 4.94 -2.71
C LYS A 408 18.82 5.29 -3.08
N LEU A 409 18.24 6.33 -2.48
CA LEU A 409 16.87 6.81 -2.81
C LEU A 409 16.78 7.41 -4.20
N THR A 410 17.85 8.06 -4.66
CA THR A 410 17.93 8.60 -6.03
C THR A 410 17.90 7.46 -7.04
N LEU A 411 18.72 6.43 -6.82
CA LEU A 411 18.92 5.36 -7.79
C LEU A 411 17.82 4.30 -7.74
N ARG A 412 17.39 3.90 -6.53
CA ARG A 412 16.45 2.80 -6.32
C ARG A 412 15.60 3.05 -5.08
N PRO A 413 14.54 3.88 -5.20
CA PRO A 413 13.57 4.04 -4.12
C PRO A 413 12.94 2.68 -3.79
N PRO A 414 12.50 2.47 -2.54
CA PRO A 414 11.83 1.22 -2.17
C PRO A 414 10.56 1.04 -2.99
N SER A 415 10.45 -0.13 -3.60
CA SER A 415 9.33 -0.51 -4.45
C SER A 415 8.80 -1.89 -4.04
N ILE A 416 7.55 -2.15 -4.41
CA ILE A 416 6.96 -3.48 -4.32
C ILE A 416 7.23 -4.16 -5.65
N ASP A 417 8.17 -5.10 -5.63
CA ASP A 417 8.65 -5.83 -6.81
C ASP A 417 8.22 -7.30 -6.67
N PRO A 418 7.05 -7.70 -7.19
CA PRO A 418 6.49 -9.02 -6.98
C PRO A 418 7.31 -10.01 -7.81
N GLY A 419 8.17 -10.79 -7.17
CA GLY A 419 9.02 -11.78 -7.84
C GLY A 419 9.97 -11.19 -8.89
N ASN A 420 10.28 -9.88 -8.81
CA ASN A 420 11.07 -9.14 -9.81
C ASN A 420 10.49 -9.14 -11.24
N TYR A 421 9.20 -9.49 -11.42
CA TYR A 421 8.57 -9.48 -12.76
C TYR A 421 8.29 -8.05 -13.24
N PHE A 422 7.85 -7.19 -12.33
CA PHE A 422 7.52 -5.80 -12.57
C PHE A 422 7.58 -5.01 -11.26
N THR A 423 7.47 -3.69 -11.33
CA THR A 423 7.31 -2.83 -10.16
C THR A 423 5.88 -2.31 -10.12
N PHE A 424 5.17 -2.52 -9.01
CA PHE A 424 3.84 -1.92 -8.84
C PHE A 424 3.96 -0.41 -8.71
N ASN A 425 3.48 0.31 -9.72
CA ASN A 425 3.44 1.76 -9.79
C ASN A 425 2.33 2.18 -10.77
N ARG A 426 2.02 3.48 -10.85
CA ARG A 426 0.98 3.97 -11.77
C ARG A 426 1.38 3.83 -13.24
N SER A 427 2.68 3.83 -13.55
CA SER A 427 3.18 3.63 -14.91
C SER A 427 2.88 2.22 -15.45
N MET A 428 2.83 1.22 -14.57
CA MET A 428 2.42 -0.13 -14.96
C MET A 428 0.97 -0.14 -15.43
N LEU A 429 0.07 0.59 -14.76
CA LEU A 429 -1.33 0.68 -15.18
C LEU A 429 -1.47 1.33 -16.55
N THR A 430 -0.71 2.40 -16.81
CA THR A 430 -0.76 3.05 -18.14
C THR A 430 -0.28 2.10 -19.23
N SER A 431 0.74 1.27 -18.96
CA SER A 431 1.18 0.23 -19.89
C SER A 431 0.12 -0.84 -20.10
N ILE A 432 -0.54 -1.30 -19.03
CA ILE A 432 -1.65 -2.26 -19.12
C ILE A 432 -2.79 -1.66 -19.95
N LEU A 433 -3.26 -0.45 -19.63
CA LEU A 433 -4.33 0.22 -20.37
C LEU A 433 -3.98 0.39 -21.85
N SER A 434 -2.75 0.76 -22.17
CA SER A 434 -2.29 0.88 -23.56
C SER A 434 -2.32 -0.46 -24.28
N ALA A 435 -1.87 -1.54 -23.63
CA ALA A 435 -1.94 -2.89 -24.19
C ALA A 435 -3.37 -3.40 -24.33
N LEU A 436 -4.27 -3.07 -23.39
CA LEU A 436 -5.70 -3.39 -23.47
C LEU A 436 -6.35 -2.71 -24.67
N VAL A 437 -6.13 -1.41 -24.85
CA VAL A 437 -6.66 -0.64 -25.99
C VAL A 437 -6.13 -1.19 -27.31
N MET A 438 -4.82 -1.47 -27.40
CA MET A 438 -4.22 -2.05 -28.60
C MET A 438 -4.82 -3.42 -28.93
N ASN A 439 -4.96 -4.30 -27.95
CA ASN A 439 -5.61 -5.61 -28.15
C ASN A 439 -7.05 -5.46 -28.61
N LEU A 440 -7.82 -4.51 -28.05
CA LEU A 440 -9.18 -4.25 -28.50
C LEU A 440 -9.22 -3.78 -29.96
N ILE A 441 -8.34 -2.85 -30.35
CA ILE A 441 -8.24 -2.40 -31.74
C ILE A 441 -7.95 -3.58 -32.68
N VAL A 442 -7.00 -4.44 -32.31
CA VAL A 442 -6.62 -5.62 -33.10
C VAL A 442 -7.79 -6.60 -33.21
N LEU A 443 -8.51 -6.86 -32.13
CA LEU A 443 -9.69 -7.75 -32.14
C LEU A 443 -10.79 -7.22 -33.07
N VAL A 444 -11.07 -5.91 -33.01
CA VAL A 444 -12.04 -5.26 -33.91
C VAL A 444 -11.60 -5.38 -35.37
N GLN A 445 -10.30 -5.24 -35.65
CA GLN A 445 -9.76 -5.36 -37.01
C GLN A 445 -9.87 -6.79 -37.57
N PHE A 446 -9.55 -7.81 -36.78
CA PHE A 446 -9.69 -9.21 -37.20
C PHE A 446 -11.13 -9.56 -37.50
N GLU A 447 -12.06 -9.14 -36.65
CA GLU A 447 -13.48 -9.42 -36.86
C GLU A 447 -14.02 -8.75 -38.14
N ASN A 448 -13.65 -7.49 -38.40
CA ASN A 448 -14.02 -6.79 -39.63
C ASN A 448 -13.39 -7.40 -40.89
N SER A 449 -12.35 -8.23 -40.76
CA SER A 449 -11.75 -8.93 -41.90
C SER A 449 -12.41 -10.28 -42.19
N GLU A 450 -13.16 -10.84 -41.23
CA GLU A 450 -13.91 -12.09 -41.39
C GLU A 450 -15.37 -11.85 -41.83
N ALA A 451 -15.91 -10.65 -41.61
CA ALA A 451 -17.22 -10.20 -42.08
C ALA A 451 -17.16 -9.68 -43.53
#